data_AF-A0AB36IC74-F1
#
_entry.id   AF-A0AB36IC74-F1
#
_cell.length_a   1.000
_cell.length_b   1.000
_cell.length_c   1.000
_cell.angle_alpha   90.00
_cell.angle_beta   90.00
_cell.angle_gamma   90.00
#
_symmetry.space_group_name_H-M   'P 1'
#
loop_
_entity.id
_entity.type
_entity.pdbx_description
1 polymer ?
#
loop_
_entity_poly.entity_id
_entity_poly.type
_entity_poly.pdbx_seq_one_letter_code
_entity_poly.pdbx_strand_id
1 'polypeptide(L)'
;MTIIASVVFLIAGTILAAIATARWSMLEPYGLIPYFIGHDIDFEQKGQFLVYFLRAAGFFVLIVAAAFAQPFFGLWALLLLVVGGFPSGMMVRQHNRRVRAMWRPREA
;
A
#
# COMPACT_ATOMS: atom_id res chain seq x y z
N MET A 1 -17.81 19.40 -8.82
CA MET A 1 -17.99 17.93 -8.83
C MET A 1 -16.68 17.15 -8.75
N THR A 2 -15.60 17.60 -9.40
CA THR A 2 -14.29 16.93 -9.43
C THR A 2 -13.58 16.82 -8.07
N ILE A 3 -13.66 17.84 -7.19
CA ILE A 3 -13.19 17.74 -5.79
C ILE A 3 -13.94 16.65 -5.02
N ILE A 4 -15.28 16.61 -5.12
CA ILE A 4 -16.09 15.64 -4.39
C ILE A 4 -15.74 14.22 -4.84
N ALA A 5 -15.62 14.00 -6.16
CA ALA A 5 -15.18 12.73 -6.70
C ALA A 5 -13.76 12.36 -6.23
N SER A 6 -12.82 13.32 -6.23
CA SER A 6 -11.46 13.12 -5.72
C SER A 6 -11.45 12.67 -4.26
N VAL A 7 -12.22 13.33 -3.38
CA VAL A 7 -12.33 12.95 -1.96
C VAL A 7 -12.93 11.55 -1.80
N VAL A 8 -13.98 11.23 -2.56
CA VAL A 8 -14.60 9.89 -2.54
C VAL A 8 -13.61 8.81 -2.99
N PHE A 9 -12.87 9.03 -4.08
CA PHE A 9 -11.84 8.10 -4.53
C PHE A 9 -10.69 8.01 -3.53
N LEU A 10 -10.31 9.10 -2.87
CA LEU A 10 -9.28 9.08 -1.84
C LEU A 10 -9.69 8.21 -0.65
N ILE A 11 -10.92 8.37 -0.16
CA ILE A 11 -11.47 7.56 0.94
C ILE A 11 -11.60 6.09 0.50
N ALA A 12 -12.17 5.82 -0.67
CA ALA A 12 -12.33 4.46 -1.17
C ALA A 12 -10.98 3.76 -1.36
N GLY A 13 -10.02 4.44 -2.00
CA GLY A 13 -8.67 3.91 -2.23
C GLY A 13 -7.90 3.65 -0.94
N THR A 14 -7.99 4.55 0.05
CA THR A 14 -7.34 4.37 1.35
C THR A 14 -7.91 3.18 2.12
N ILE A 15 -9.24 3.06 2.19
CA ILE A 15 -9.91 1.93 2.83
C ILE A 15 -9.53 0.61 2.15
N LEU A 16 -9.57 0.57 0.82
CA LEU A 16 -9.28 -0.64 0.06
C LEU A 16 -7.81 -1.08 0.23
N ALA A 17 -6.87 -0.13 0.19
CA ALA A 17 -5.46 -0.39 0.43
C ALA A 17 -5.19 -0.83 1.89
N ALA A 18 -5.88 -0.24 2.87
CA ALA A 18 -5.76 -0.62 4.27
C ALA A 18 -6.29 -2.03 4.53
N ILE A 19 -7.47 -2.37 4.02
CA ILE A 19 -8.07 -3.71 4.15
C ILE A 19 -7.18 -4.75 3.48
N ALA A 20 -6.69 -4.47 2.26
CA ALA A 20 -5.81 -5.39 1.56
C ALA A 20 -4.49 -5.61 2.32
N THR A 21 -3.90 -4.56 2.88
CA THR A 21 -2.67 -4.65 3.68
C THR A 21 -2.89 -5.44 4.97
N ALA A 22 -4.02 -5.23 5.65
CA ALA A 22 -4.38 -5.98 6.86
C ALA A 22 -4.62 -7.47 6.56
N ARG A 23 -5.36 -7.78 5.49
CA ARG A 23 -5.57 -9.17 5.04
C ARG A 23 -4.27 -9.85 4.67
N TRP A 24 -3.35 -9.14 4.03
CA TRP A 24 -2.04 -9.70 3.69
C TRP A 24 -1.26 -10.07 4.96
N SER A 25 -1.22 -9.17 5.95
CA SER A 25 -0.57 -9.43 7.23
C SER A 25 -1.16 -10.62 7.99
N MET A 26 -2.40 -11.02 7.74
CA MET A 26 -3.01 -12.22 8.32
C MET A 26 -2.66 -13.50 7.56
N LEU A 27 -2.46 -13.41 6.24
CA LEU A 27 -2.11 -14.56 5.39
C LEU A 27 -0.62 -14.89 5.47
N GLU A 28 0.22 -13.90 5.71
CA GLU A 28 1.65 -14.13 5.89
C GLU A 28 1.91 -14.69 7.30
N PRO A 29 2.54 -15.88 7.46
CA PRO A 29 2.73 -16.51 8.78
C PRO A 29 3.56 -15.66 9.76
N TYR A 30 4.37 -14.75 9.24
CA TYR A 30 5.16 -13.81 10.03
C TYR A 30 4.56 -12.40 10.07
N GLY A 31 3.48 -12.11 9.33
CA GLY A 31 2.90 -10.77 9.25
C GLY A 31 3.79 -9.75 8.52
N LEU A 32 4.58 -10.21 7.56
CA LEU A 32 5.33 -9.33 6.65
C LEU A 32 4.38 -8.67 5.67
N ILE A 33 4.72 -7.45 5.27
CA ILE A 33 3.98 -6.68 4.28
C ILE A 33 4.85 -6.58 3.02
N PRO A 34 4.36 -6.95 1.83
CA PRO A 34 5.16 -6.96 0.63
C PRO A 34 5.52 -5.53 0.24
N TYR A 35 6.75 -5.34 -0.25
CA TYR A 35 7.12 -4.09 -0.87
C TYR A 35 6.45 -3.98 -2.24
N PHE A 36 6.10 -2.77 -2.65
CA PHE A 36 5.49 -2.54 -3.96
C PHE A 36 6.47 -2.75 -5.13
N ILE A 37 7.78 -2.60 -4.88
CA ILE A 37 8.84 -2.66 -5.89
C ILE A 37 10.04 -3.40 -5.29
N GLY A 38 10.63 -4.32 -6.06
CA GLY A 38 11.99 -4.83 -5.81
C GLY A 38 12.12 -6.00 -4.84
N HIS A 39 11.04 -6.72 -4.51
CA HIS A 39 11.15 -7.98 -3.78
C HIS A 39 10.32 -9.05 -4.50
N ASP A 40 10.90 -10.23 -4.72
CA ASP A 40 10.16 -11.39 -5.20
C ASP A 40 9.05 -11.70 -4.19
N ILE A 41 7.81 -11.57 -4.65
CA ILE A 41 6.63 -11.94 -3.90
C ILE A 41 6.33 -13.37 -4.34
N ASP A 42 6.94 -14.35 -3.68
CA ASP A 42 6.52 -15.73 -3.84
C ASP A 42 5.11 -15.87 -3.28
N PHE A 43 4.13 -16.03 -4.16
CA PHE A 43 2.74 -16.28 -3.80
C PHE A 43 2.57 -17.73 -3.35
N GLU A 44 3.17 -18.09 -2.22
CA GLU A 44 3.20 -19.47 -1.71
C GLU A 44 1.81 -19.94 -1.24
N GLN A 45 0.93 -19.02 -0.82
CA GLN A 45 -0.40 -19.37 -0.33
C GLN A 45 -1.55 -18.91 -1.23
N LYS A 46 -2.56 -19.78 -1.38
CA LYS A 46 -3.80 -19.47 -2.10
C LYS A 46 -4.46 -18.22 -1.50
N GLY A 47 -4.71 -17.22 -2.36
CA GLY A 47 -5.37 -15.97 -1.98
C GLY A 47 -4.42 -14.78 -1.76
N GLN A 48 -3.11 -15.01 -1.64
CA GLN A 48 -2.13 -13.92 -1.58
C GLN A 48 -2.20 -13.05 -2.84
N PHE A 49 -2.14 -13.63 -4.04
CA PHE A 49 -2.24 -12.87 -5.30
C PHE A 49 -3.48 -11.94 -5.36
N LEU A 50 -4.64 -12.42 -4.91
CA LEU A 50 -5.86 -11.62 -4.87
C LEU A 50 -5.71 -10.42 -3.94
N VAL A 51 -5.12 -10.60 -2.78
CA VAL A 51 -4.91 -9.53 -1.80
C VAL A 51 -3.86 -8.52 -2.30
N TYR A 52 -2.80 -8.99 -2.96
CA TYR A 52 -1.83 -8.12 -3.62
C TYR A 52 -2.49 -7.29 -4.74
N PHE A 53 -3.28 -7.93 -5.60
CA PHE A 53 -4.02 -7.26 -6.65
C PHE A 53 -5.00 -6.23 -6.08
N LEU A 54 -5.72 -6.57 -5.00
CA LEU A 54 -6.62 -5.65 -4.32
C LEU A 54 -5.86 -4.44 -3.75
N ARG A 55 -4.68 -4.66 -3.19
CA ARG A 55 -3.80 -3.58 -2.71
C ARG A 55 -3.38 -2.69 -3.88
N ALA A 56 -2.93 -3.26 -4.99
CA ALA A 56 -2.58 -2.53 -6.22
C ALA A 56 -3.76 -1.71 -6.76
N ALA A 57 -4.96 -2.28 -6.80
CA ALA A 57 -6.17 -1.58 -7.18
C ALA A 57 -6.48 -0.41 -6.23
N GLY A 58 -6.30 -0.59 -4.91
CA GLY A 58 -6.46 0.48 -3.93
C GLY A 58 -5.51 1.65 -4.16
N PHE A 59 -4.23 1.38 -4.40
CA PHE A 59 -3.25 2.42 -4.75
C PHE A 59 -3.53 3.08 -6.09
N PHE A 60 -4.00 2.33 -7.09
CA PHE A 60 -4.42 2.91 -8.37
C PHE A 60 -5.57 3.90 -8.18
N VAL A 61 -6.56 3.57 -7.36
CA VAL A 61 -7.66 4.48 -7.02
C VAL A 61 -7.16 5.75 -6.34
N LEU A 62 -6.12 5.67 -5.49
CA LEU A 62 -5.47 6.84 -4.90
C LEU A 62 -4.75 7.73 -5.95
N ILE A 63 -4.11 7.12 -6.95
CA ILE A 63 -3.49 7.85 -8.06
C ILE A 63 -4.58 8.58 -8.88
N VAL A 64 -5.69 7.90 -9.17
CA VAL A 64 -6.84 8.51 -9.83
C VAL A 64 -7.41 9.67 -9.01
N ALA A 65 -7.56 9.49 -7.69
CA ALA A 65 -8.00 10.56 -6.78
C ALA A 65 -7.07 11.79 -6.85
N ALA A 66 -5.76 11.57 -6.87
CA ALA A 66 -4.76 12.63 -7.00
C ALA A 66 -4.81 13.34 -8.36
N ALA A 67 -5.06 12.60 -9.45
CA ALA A 67 -5.26 13.17 -10.78
C ALA A 67 -6.51 14.07 -10.84
N PHE A 68 -7.62 13.66 -10.20
CA PHE A 68 -8.82 14.51 -10.07
C PHE A 68 -8.61 15.73 -9.16
N ALA A 69 -7.66 15.67 -8.24
CA ALA A 69 -7.27 16.79 -7.38
C ALA A 69 -6.34 17.79 -8.07
N GLN A 70 -5.65 17.38 -9.14
CA GLN A 70 -4.63 18.17 -9.85
C GLN A 70 -5.13 19.54 -10.33
N PRO A 71 -6.37 19.72 -10.85
CA PRO A 71 -6.86 21.04 -11.24
C PRO A 71 -6.98 22.04 -10.08
N PHE A 72 -7.05 21.57 -8.83
CA PHE A 72 -7.26 22.40 -7.64
C PHE A 72 -5.98 22.61 -6.84
N PHE A 73 -5.18 21.56 -6.70
CA PHE A 73 -3.95 21.57 -5.92
C PHE A 73 -2.69 21.67 -6.79
N GLY A 74 -2.82 21.58 -8.12
CA GLY A 74 -1.70 21.68 -9.05
C GLY A 74 -0.60 20.66 -8.74
N LEU A 75 0.64 21.14 -8.71
CA LEU A 75 1.82 20.33 -8.38
C LEU A 75 1.76 19.74 -6.96
N TRP A 76 1.02 20.35 -6.04
CA TRP A 76 0.90 19.86 -4.66
C TRP A 76 0.22 18.49 -4.57
N ALA A 77 -0.69 18.16 -5.50
CA ALA A 77 -1.31 16.84 -5.56
C ALA A 77 -0.30 15.72 -5.85
N LEU A 78 0.69 15.99 -6.69
CA LEU A 78 1.79 15.06 -6.99
C LEU A 78 2.76 14.95 -5.80
N LEU A 79 3.05 16.06 -5.13
CA LEU A 79 3.89 16.05 -3.93
C LEU A 79 3.23 15.27 -2.78
N LEU A 80 1.91 15.34 -2.63
CA LEU A 80 1.17 14.55 -1.63
C LEU A 80 1.29 13.03 -1.88
N LEU A 81 1.39 12.58 -3.13
CA LEU A 81 1.66 11.18 -3.44
C LEU A 81 3.07 10.75 -2.98
N VAL A 82 4.07 11.61 -3.16
CA VAL A 82 5.45 11.34 -2.72
C VAL A 82 5.55 11.38 -1.19
N VAL A 83 4.99 12.42 -0.58
CA VAL A 83 4.97 12.63 0.88
C VAL A 83 4.08 11.61 1.58
N GLY A 84 3.08 11.03 0.93
CA GLY A 84 2.29 9.92 1.47
C GLY A 84 2.95 8.55 1.24
N GLY A 85 3.49 8.33 0.04
CA GLY A 85 4.09 7.06 -0.37
C GLY A 85 5.41 6.75 0.34
N PHE A 86 6.26 7.77 0.54
CA PHE A 86 7.58 7.58 1.14
C PHE A 86 7.52 7.19 2.63
N PRO A 87 6.76 7.87 3.52
CA PRO A 87 6.61 7.45 4.91
C PRO A 87 5.92 6.08 5.04
N SER A 88 4.90 5.83 4.21
CA SER A 88 4.26 4.51 4.09
C SER A 88 5.29 3.40 3.83
N GLY A 89 6.17 3.60 2.84
CA GLY A 89 7.25 2.66 2.53
C GLY A 89 8.25 2.50 3.68
N MET A 90 8.60 3.59 4.37
CA MET A 90 9.50 3.53 5.55
C MET A 90 8.87 2.77 6.72
N MET A 91 7.57 2.98 6.99
CA MET A 91 6.84 2.26 8.03
C MET A 91 6.78 0.76 7.73
N VAL A 92 6.48 0.38 6.48
CA VAL A 92 6.52 -1.02 6.04
C VAL A 92 7.93 -1.60 6.21
N ARG A 93 8.97 -0.85 5.84
CA ARG A 93 10.37 -1.30 6.00
C ARG A 93 10.74 -1.52 7.47
N GLN A 94 10.34 -0.61 8.35
CA GLN A 94 10.59 -0.71 9.78
C GLN A 94 9.81 -1.85 10.42
N HIS A 95 8.53 -2.01 10.06
CA HIS A 95 7.68 -3.13 10.49
C HIS A 95 8.28 -4.46 10.08
N ASN A 96 8.62 -4.63 8.80
CA ASN A 96 9.22 -5.86 8.29
C ASN A 96 10.57 -6.18 8.94
N ARG A 97 11.40 -5.16 9.24
CA ARG A 97 12.65 -5.36 9.98
C ARG A 97 12.40 -5.90 11.39
N ARG A 98 11.41 -5.34 12.11
CA ARG A 98 11.04 -5.80 13.47
C ARG A 98 10.49 -7.22 13.44
N VAL A 99 9.59 -7.50 12.50
CA VAL A 99 9.01 -8.83 12.29
C VAL A 99 10.09 -9.87 11.96
N ARG A 100 11.00 -9.57 11.03
CA ARG A 100 12.12 -10.48 10.71
C ARG A 100 13.01 -10.73 11.92
N ALA A 101 13.29 -9.71 12.73
CA ALA A 101 14.11 -9.87 13.93
C ALA A 101 13.44 -10.69 15.04
N MET A 102 12.10 -10.68 15.12
CA MET A 102 11.35 -11.50 16.09
C MET A 102 11.20 -12.95 15.66
N TRP A 103 10.95 -13.21 14.38
CA TRP A 103 10.40 -14.51 13.95
C TRP A 103 11.25 -15.28 12.94
N ARG A 104 12.12 -14.63 12.16
CA ARG A 104 13.05 -15.34 11.28
C ARG A 104 14.40 -15.51 12.00
N PRO A 105 14.85 -16.73 12.33
CA PRO A 105 16.24 -16.93 12.67
C PRO A 105 17.07 -16.44 11.47
N ARG A 106 18.15 -15.71 11.74
CA ARG A 106 19.12 -15.37 10.71
C ARG A 106 19.61 -16.71 10.18
N GLU A 107 19.23 -17.06 8.96
CA GLU A 107 19.94 -18.10 8.23
C GLU A 107 21.39 -17.59 8.16
N ALA A 108 22.24 -18.31 8.89
CA ALA A 108 23.67 -18.06 9.01
C ALA A 108 24.39 -18.56 7.77
#